data_AF-A0A8X6RF82-F1
#
_entry.id   AF-A0A8X6RF82-F1
#
_cell.length_a   1.000
_cell.length_b   1.000
_cell.length_c   1.000
_cell.angle_alpha   90.00
_cell.angle_beta   90.00
_cell.angle_gamma   90.00
#
_symmetry.space_group_name_H-M   'P 1'
#
loop_
_entity.id
_entity.type
_entity.pdbx_description
1 polymer ?
#
loop_
_entity_poly.entity_id
_entity_poly.type
_entity_poly.pdbx_seq_one_letter_code
_entity_poly.pdbx_strand_id
1 'polypeptide(L)'
;MGKKGDLSHHVCYQKSDKIATVQDINGNASERTVRSNLKDLNFKTFRPTRKPKLTAAMKAKRLNWAKQWRDKDVDFWRLTVIHPTKIMIWSVISVKGTEHLYVVKGMMRQDQYKDVLQNRLIPQLEEWFPNGEP
;
A
#
# COMPACT_ATOMS: atom_id res chain seq x y z
N MET A 1 11.19 49.62 6.66
CA MET A 1 10.00 48.73 6.60
C MET A 1 9.99 48.09 5.22
N GLY A 2 10.14 46.77 5.04
CA GLY A 2 9.13 45.73 5.31
C GLY A 2 8.05 45.76 4.22
N LYS A 3 7.74 44.74 3.41
CA LYS A 3 8.10 43.31 3.38
C LYS A 3 7.99 42.80 1.92
N LYS A 4 8.82 41.78 1.65
CA LYS A 4 8.64 40.57 0.81
C LYS A 4 7.46 40.54 -0.16
N GLY A 5 7.78 40.21 -1.42
CA GLY A 5 6.81 39.75 -2.39
C GLY A 5 6.17 38.42 -1.98
N ASP A 6 5.04 38.14 -2.61
CA ASP A 6 4.53 36.79 -2.71
C ASP A 6 3.92 36.57 -4.10
N LEU A 7 4.51 35.61 -4.80
CA LEU A 7 3.97 34.98 -5.99
C LEU A 7 2.89 34.00 -5.52
N SER A 8 1.62 34.32 -5.73
CA SER A 8 0.62 33.25 -5.85
C SER A 8 -0.18 33.45 -7.12
N HIS A 9 0.21 32.64 -8.11
CA HIS A 9 -0.59 32.27 -9.27
C HIS A 9 -1.93 31.67 -8.82
N HIS A 10 -2.87 32.50 -8.40
CA HIS A 10 -4.28 32.18 -8.47
C HIS A 10 -4.79 32.62 -9.84
N VAL A 11 -4.36 31.89 -10.88
CA VAL A 11 -5.09 31.91 -12.15
C VAL A 11 -6.39 31.16 -11.90
N CYS A 12 -7.37 31.93 -11.44
CA CYS A 12 -8.79 31.64 -11.60
C CYS A 12 -8.99 31.25 -13.06
N TYR A 13 -9.33 29.98 -13.31
CA TYR A 13 -9.58 29.47 -14.65
C TYR A 13 -10.75 30.24 -15.24
N GLN A 14 -10.42 31.28 -16.01
CA GLN A 14 -11.36 32.09 -16.77
C GLN A 14 -12.09 31.14 -17.71
N LYS A 15 -13.41 31.06 -17.50
CA LYS A 15 -14.36 30.30 -18.28
C LYS A 15 -14.33 30.85 -19.71
N SER A 16 -13.48 30.30 -20.56
CA SER A 16 -13.40 30.68 -21.97
C SER A 16 -14.66 30.23 -22.70
N ASP A 17 -15.29 31.18 -23.40
CA ASP A 17 -16.60 31.16 -24.07
C ASP A 17 -16.74 30.18 -25.25
N LYS A 18 -16.31 28.93 -25.09
CA LYS A 18 -16.60 27.81 -26.00
C LYS A 18 -16.90 26.54 -25.23
N ILE A 19 -17.62 26.66 -24.13
CA ILE A 19 -18.27 25.49 -23.52
C ILE A 19 -19.47 25.24 -24.40
N ALA A 20 -19.37 24.29 -25.32
CA ALA A 20 -20.58 23.62 -25.80
C ALA A 20 -21.32 23.19 -24.52
N THR A 21 -22.39 23.92 -24.22
CA THR A 21 -23.27 23.57 -23.12
C THR A 21 -23.70 22.12 -23.38
N VAL A 22 -23.91 21.37 -22.30
CA VAL A 22 -24.43 19.99 -22.33
C VAL A 22 -25.78 19.88 -23.06
N GLN A 23 -26.32 21.00 -23.57
CA GLN A 23 -27.57 21.16 -24.29
C GLN A 23 -27.50 20.86 -25.80
N ASP A 24 -26.30 20.69 -26.41
CA ASP A 24 -26.20 20.25 -27.81
C ASP A 24 -26.22 18.72 -27.98
N ILE A 25 -26.30 17.96 -26.88
CA ILE A 25 -26.31 16.49 -26.88
C ILE A 25 -27.73 15.96 -27.09
N ASN A 26 -28.42 16.45 -28.12
CA ASN A 26 -29.73 15.94 -28.50
C ASN A 26 -29.73 15.23 -29.87
N GLY A 27 -28.59 14.71 -30.32
CA GLY A 27 -28.57 13.84 -31.50
C GLY A 27 -27.18 13.36 -31.92
N ASN A 28 -26.92 12.07 -31.74
CA ASN A 28 -26.06 11.22 -32.58
C ASN A 28 -24.66 11.77 -32.97
N ALA A 29 -23.86 12.27 -32.01
CA ALA A 29 -22.46 12.57 -32.27
C ALA A 29 -21.61 11.29 -32.24
N SER A 30 -20.73 11.12 -33.24
CA SER A 30 -19.84 9.96 -33.29
C SER A 30 -18.79 9.98 -32.17
N GLU A 31 -18.36 8.82 -31.66
CA GLU A 31 -17.27 8.69 -30.67
C GLU A 31 -16.01 9.46 -31.10
N ARG A 32 -15.74 9.46 -32.42
CA ARG A 32 -14.62 10.16 -33.03
C ARG A 32 -14.74 11.68 -32.84
N THR A 33 -15.93 12.24 -33.03
CA THR A 33 -16.23 13.67 -32.83
C THR A 33 -16.00 14.06 -31.37
N VAL A 34 -16.50 13.25 -30.42
CA VAL A 34 -16.28 13.47 -28.99
C VAL A 34 -14.79 13.43 -28.64
N ARG A 35 -14.06 12.45 -29.16
CA ARG A 35 -12.61 12.32 -28.91
C ARG A 35 -11.79 13.45 -29.55
N SER A 36 -12.19 13.98 -30.71
CA SER A 36 -11.52 15.13 -31.34
C SER A 36 -11.69 16.38 -30.50
N ASN A 37 -12.94 16.68 -30.12
CA ASN A 37 -13.24 17.86 -29.30
C ASN A 37 -12.50 17.81 -27.96
N LEU A 38 -12.42 16.64 -27.32
CA LEU A 38 -11.65 16.47 -26.08
C LEU A 38 -10.13 16.70 -26.27
N LYS A 39 -9.57 16.36 -27.44
CA LYS A 39 -8.18 16.65 -27.78
C LYS A 39 -7.95 18.14 -28.03
N ASP A 40 -8.86 18.80 -28.74
CA ASP A 40 -8.79 20.24 -29.02
C ASP A 40 -8.90 21.08 -27.74
N LEU A 41 -9.62 20.57 -26.74
CA LEU A 41 -9.70 21.11 -25.39
C LEU A 41 -8.51 20.70 -24.48
N ASN A 42 -7.51 20.02 -25.03
CA ASN A 42 -6.31 19.54 -24.33
C ASN A 42 -6.59 18.62 -23.12
N PHE A 43 -7.74 17.93 -23.11
CA PHE A 43 -8.01 16.91 -22.10
C PHE A 43 -7.22 15.64 -22.39
N LYS A 44 -6.24 15.35 -21.53
CA LYS A 44 -5.49 14.10 -21.57
C LYS A 44 -6.30 12.99 -20.89
N THR A 45 -6.32 11.82 -21.51
CA THR A 45 -6.88 10.62 -20.89
C THR A 45 -5.90 10.09 -19.84
N PHE A 46 -6.33 9.99 -18.58
CA PHE A 46 -5.55 9.40 -17.50
C PHE A 46 -6.17 8.07 -17.05
N ARG A 47 -5.32 7.11 -16.67
CA ARG A 47 -5.78 5.92 -15.95
C ARG A 47 -5.80 6.24 -14.45
N PRO A 48 -6.91 6.05 -13.73
CA PRO A 48 -6.94 6.28 -12.29
C PRO A 48 -5.98 5.33 -11.58
N THR A 49 -5.13 5.87 -10.70
CA THR A 49 -4.23 5.06 -9.86
C THR A 49 -5.03 4.19 -8.89
N ARG A 50 -4.64 2.92 -8.73
CA ARG A 50 -5.22 2.03 -7.71
C ARG A 50 -4.81 2.51 -6.32
N LYS A 51 -5.69 3.23 -5.64
CA LYS A 51 -5.49 3.66 -4.25
C LYS A 51 -6.13 2.63 -3.31
N PRO A 52 -5.48 2.29 -2.18
CA PRO A 52 -6.14 1.44 -1.18
C PRO A 52 -7.41 2.13 -0.68
N LYS A 53 -8.47 1.36 -0.43
CA LYS A 53 -9.70 1.88 0.16
C LYS A 53 -9.41 2.24 1.62
N LEU A 54 -9.36 3.54 1.92
CA LEU A 54 -9.15 4.04 3.28
C LEU A 54 -10.47 4.50 3.88
N THR A 55 -10.79 4.03 5.08
CA THR A 55 -11.91 4.55 5.86
C THR A 55 -11.59 5.97 6.35
N ALA A 56 -12.61 6.73 6.73
CA ALA A 56 -12.44 8.09 7.27
C ALA A 56 -11.54 8.10 8.52
N ALA A 57 -11.73 7.11 9.41
CA ALA A 57 -10.91 6.93 10.61
C ALA A 57 -9.42 6.72 10.28
N MET A 58 -9.10 5.93 9.24
CA MET A 58 -7.72 5.72 8.80
C MET A 58 -7.10 7.01 8.28
N LYS A 59 -7.86 7.82 7.51
CA LYS A 59 -7.38 9.11 6.99
C LYS A 59 -7.06 10.08 8.12
N ALA A 60 -7.92 10.17 9.14
CA ALA A 60 -7.71 11.02 10.30
C ALA A 60 -6.43 10.63 11.07
N LYS A 61 -6.23 9.33 11.34
CA LYS A 61 -5.00 8.84 11.99
C LYS A 61 -3.74 9.19 11.19
N ARG A 62 -3.77 8.96 9.88
CA ARG A 62 -2.64 9.28 8.99
C ARG A 62 -2.35 10.78 8.96
N LEU A 63 -3.38 11.63 8.95
CA LEU A 63 -3.22 13.09 8.97
C LEU A 63 -2.63 13.57 10.29
N ASN A 64 -3.11 13.06 11.42
CA ASN A 64 -2.58 13.42 12.74
C ASN A 64 -1.11 13.03 12.87
N TRP A 65 -0.74 11.83 12.41
CA TRP A 65 0.65 11.40 12.34
C TRP A 65 1.49 12.36 11.48
N ALA A 66 1.05 12.65 10.25
CA ALA A 66 1.79 13.55 9.37
C ALA A 66 1.95 14.98 9.93
N LYS A 67 0.96 15.49 10.69
CA LYS A 67 1.05 16.77 11.39
C LYS A 67 2.06 16.72 12.54
N GLN A 68 2.02 15.66 13.34
CA GLN A 68 2.90 15.49 14.51
C GLN A 68 4.39 15.46 14.13
N TRP A 69 4.72 14.87 12.97
CA TRP A 69 6.10 14.66 12.53
C TRP A 69 6.51 15.57 11.37
N ARG A 70 5.73 16.61 11.06
CA ARG A 70 5.96 17.52 9.91
C ARG A 70 7.33 18.19 9.94
N ASP A 71 7.73 18.70 11.11
CA ASP A 71 8.89 19.58 11.27
C ASP A 71 10.11 18.84 11.85
N LYS A 72 10.19 17.52 11.64
CA LYS A 72 11.32 16.71 12.09
C LYS A 72 12.49 16.81 11.13
N ASP A 73 13.69 16.91 11.70
CA ASP A 73 14.95 16.95 10.97
C ASP A 73 15.28 15.61 10.28
N VAL A 74 16.14 15.64 9.26
CA VAL A 74 16.56 14.45 8.51
C VAL A 74 17.27 13.44 9.41
N ASP A 75 18.04 13.91 10.41
CA ASP A 75 18.76 13.02 11.34
C ASP A 75 17.82 12.24 12.26
N PHE A 76 16.66 12.81 12.60
CA PHE A 76 15.62 12.10 13.37
C PHE A 76 15.14 10.84 12.63
N TRP A 77 14.98 10.92 11.30
CA TRP A 77 14.55 9.78 10.49
C TRP A 77 15.68 8.78 10.22
N ARG A 78 16.94 9.22 10.19
CA ARG A 78 18.12 8.34 10.07
C ARG A 78 18.32 7.44 11.28
N LEU A 79 17.98 7.90 12.48
CA LEU A 79 18.08 7.11 13.71
C LEU A 79 16.97 6.05 13.83
N THR A 80 15.89 6.20 13.06
CA THR A 80 14.81 5.22 13.04
C THR A 80 15.22 4.08 12.12
N VAL A 81 15.31 2.85 12.64
CA VAL A 81 15.56 1.66 11.80
C VAL A 81 14.34 1.42 10.92
N ILE A 82 14.35 1.98 9.70
CA ILE A 82 13.26 1.86 8.72
C ILE A 82 13.07 0.40 8.29
N HIS A 83 14.14 -0.40 8.31
CA HIS A 83 14.16 -1.80 7.96
C HIS A 83 14.76 -2.63 9.10
N PRO A 84 13.99 -2.96 10.14
CA PRO A 84 14.47 -3.90 11.14
C PRO A 84 14.71 -5.25 10.47
N THR A 85 15.77 -5.94 10.88
CA THR A 85 15.97 -7.34 10.50
C THR A 85 14.77 -8.15 10.97
N LYS A 86 14.01 -8.71 10.01
CA LYS A 86 12.86 -9.57 10.29
C LYS A 86 13.32 -11.00 10.25
N ILE A 87 13.00 -11.76 11.30
CA ILE A 87 13.17 -13.21 11.34
C ILE A 87 11.81 -13.87 11.16
N MET A 88 11.77 -14.94 10.37
CA MET A 88 10.60 -15.80 10.24
C MET A 88 10.83 -17.02 11.11
N ILE A 89 9.87 -17.35 11.97
CA ILE A 89 9.97 -18.47 12.90
C ILE A 89 8.86 -19.46 12.56
N TRP A 90 9.19 -20.74 12.59
CA TRP A 90 8.27 -21.84 12.49
C TRP A 90 8.35 -22.71 13.76
N SER A 91 7.23 -23.16 14.28
CA SER A 91 7.18 -23.98 15.49
C SER A 91 5.96 -24.89 15.50
N VAL A 92 6.05 -25.98 16.26
CA VAL A 92 4.97 -26.93 16.49
C VAL A 92 4.45 -26.76 17.92
N ILE A 93 3.12 -26.79 18.05
CA ILE A 93 2.42 -26.67 19.33
C ILE A 93 1.43 -27.84 19.43
N SER A 94 1.48 -28.58 20.53
CA SER A 94 0.59 -29.70 20.85
C SER A 94 0.20 -29.68 22.34
N VAL A 95 -0.72 -30.54 22.74
CA VAL A 95 -1.09 -30.78 24.15
C VAL A 95 0.09 -31.25 25.00
N LYS A 96 1.09 -31.90 24.38
CA LYS A 96 2.34 -32.31 25.02
C LYS A 96 3.32 -31.16 25.25
N GLY A 97 3.09 -30.01 24.63
CA GLY A 97 3.93 -28.82 24.75
C GLY A 97 4.26 -28.16 23.42
N THR A 98 5.23 -27.26 23.45
CA THR A 98 5.76 -26.54 22.29
C THR A 98 7.21 -26.95 22.05
N GLU A 99 7.56 -27.27 20.81
CA GLU A 99 8.95 -27.56 20.43
C GLU A 99 9.78 -26.28 20.25
N HIS A 100 11.11 -26.46 20.18
CA HIS A 100 12.11 -25.57 19.59
C HIS A 100 11.59 -24.75 18.40
N LEU A 101 11.79 -23.45 18.52
CA LEU A 101 11.52 -22.48 17.47
C LEU A 101 12.55 -22.62 16.34
N TYR A 102 12.10 -22.91 15.13
CA TYR A 102 12.92 -22.97 13.93
C TYR A 102 12.98 -21.60 13.24
N VAL A 103 14.17 -21.01 13.18
CA VAL A 103 14.38 -19.75 12.46
C VAL A 103 14.57 -20.04 10.95
N VAL A 104 13.59 -19.64 10.16
CA VAL A 104 13.61 -19.75 8.70
C VAL A 104 14.53 -18.67 8.13
N LYS A 105 15.57 -19.09 7.40
CA LYS A 105 16.48 -18.18 6.69
C LYS A 105 15.81 -17.66 5.41
N GLY A 106 15.39 -16.39 5.45
CA GLY A 106 14.73 -15.73 4.33
C GLY A 106 13.23 -16.01 4.29
N MET A 107 12.68 -16.24 3.10
CA MET A 107 11.26 -16.54 2.91
C MET A 107 11.05 -18.05 2.85
N MET A 108 10.13 -18.58 3.65
CA MET A 108 9.77 -20.00 3.64
C MET A 108 9.37 -20.44 2.23
N ARG A 109 10.15 -21.36 1.65
CA ARG A 109 9.86 -22.02 0.38
C ARG A 109 9.33 -23.44 0.62
N GLN A 110 8.76 -24.05 -0.42
CA GLN A 110 8.14 -25.38 -0.31
C GLN A 110 9.14 -26.48 0.06
N ASP A 111 10.35 -26.44 -0.50
CA ASP A 111 11.47 -27.32 -0.19
C ASP A 111 11.87 -27.21 1.28
N GLN A 112 12.04 -25.98 1.78
CA GLN A 112 12.33 -25.72 3.19
C GLN A 112 11.20 -26.20 4.10
N TYR A 113 9.95 -26.05 3.67
CA TYR A 113 8.82 -26.54 4.44
C TYR A 113 8.80 -28.07 4.53
N LYS A 114 9.01 -28.77 3.41
CA LYS A 114 9.10 -30.24 3.40
C LYS A 114 10.23 -30.75 4.28
N ASP A 115 11.39 -30.10 4.20
CA ASP A 115 12.56 -30.39 5.03
C ASP A 115 12.24 -30.25 6.53
N VAL A 116 11.58 -29.16 6.92
CA VAL A 116 11.14 -28.93 8.30
C VAL A 116 10.15 -30.01 8.76
N LEU A 117 9.22 -30.43 7.91
CA LEU A 117 8.29 -31.50 8.26
C LEU A 117 9.01 -32.85 8.45
N GLN A 118 9.87 -33.22 7.51
CA GLN A 118 10.54 -34.53 7.51
C GLN A 118 11.59 -34.65 8.61
N ASN A 119 12.38 -33.61 8.81
CA ASN A 119 13.54 -33.67 9.69
C ASN A 119 13.27 -33.15 11.11
N ARG A 120 12.12 -32.52 11.37
CA ARG A 120 11.76 -32.00 12.70
C ARG A 120 10.41 -32.49 13.18
N LEU A 121 9.34 -32.19 12.43
CA LEU A 121 7.98 -32.50 12.89
C LEU A 121 7.74 -34.00 13.05
N ILE A 122 8.06 -34.79 12.02
CA ILE A 122 7.74 -36.23 12.02
C ILE A 122 8.46 -36.98 13.15
N PRO A 123 9.80 -36.84 13.32
CA PRO A 123 10.50 -37.47 14.43
C PRO A 123 9.90 -37.08 15.79
N GLN A 124 9.49 -35.82 15.92
CA GLN A 124 8.88 -35.37 17.16
C GLN A 124 7.47 -35.92 17.39
N LEU A 125 6.66 -36.03 16.34
CA LEU A 125 5.34 -36.65 16.45
C LEU A 125 5.47 -38.13 16.87
N GLU A 126 6.47 -38.84 16.35
CA GLU A 126 6.77 -40.21 16.76
C GLU A 126 7.20 -40.28 18.24
N GLU A 127 7.98 -39.31 18.71
CA GLU A 127 8.36 -39.20 20.13
C GLU A 127 7.17 -38.90 21.04
N TRP A 128 6.31 -37.96 20.64
CA TRP A 128 5.19 -37.49 21.46
C TRP A 128 3.99 -38.43 21.45
N PHE A 129 3.79 -39.12 20.32
CA PHE A 129 2.63 -39.96 20.05
C PHE A 129 3.06 -41.30 19.43
N PRO A 130 3.82 -42.14 20.16
CA PRO A 130 4.35 -43.40 19.62
C PRO A 130 3.27 -44.41 19.21
N ASN A 131 2.05 -44.28 19.76
CA ASN A 131 0.91 -45.14 19.45
C ASN A 131 -0.13 -44.47 18.53
N GLY A 132 0.14 -43.25 18.06
CA GLY A 132 -0.79 -42.50 17.19
C GLY A 132 -2.07 -42.00 17.88
N GLU A 133 -2.14 -42.01 19.21
CA GLU A 133 -3.26 -41.43 19.95
C GLU A 133 -3.01 -39.94 20.25
N PRO A 134 -3.93 -39.02 19.89
CA PRO A 134 -3.78 -37.58 20.15
C PRO A 134 -3.94 -37.18 21.63
#